data_AF-A0A925HZE0-F1
#
_entry.id   AF-A0A925HZE0-F1
#
_cell.length_a   1.000
_cell.length_b   1.000
_cell.length_c   1.000
_cell.angle_alpha   90.00
_cell.angle_beta   90.00
_cell.angle_gamma   90.00
#
_symmetry.space_group_name_H-M   'P 1'
#
loop_
_entity.id
_entity.type
_entity.pdbx_description
1 polymer ?
#
loop_
_entity_poly.entity_id
_entity_poly.type
_entity_poly.pdbx_seq_one_letter_code
_entity_poly.pdbx_strand_id
1 'polypeptide(L)'
;NCLAPIAKVLHESFGILSGLMTTVHAYTNDQRLQDLAHDDAYRARAAGVNIIPSSTGAAKAVGEVLPDLKGKLTGIALRVPVVTGSVVDLTANLRDEVTKEQVNAAMKAASVKALKDGGLQGILGYSTDPLVSSDIVHDPRSSIFVPDWTIVLGDKGKFVKVMSWYDNEWGYSSRTADLVVMLGKLL
;
A
#
# COMPACT_ATOMS: atom_id res chain seq x y z
N ASN A 1 -6.77 -0.26 0.91
CA ASN A 1 -6.64 -1.32 -0.09
C ASN A 1 -5.20 -1.72 -0.39
N CYS A 2 -4.26 -0.82 -0.71
CA CYS A 2 -2.86 -1.22 -0.98
C CYS A 2 -2.05 -1.69 0.24
N LEU A 3 -2.07 -0.95 1.35
CA LEU A 3 -1.26 -1.28 2.53
C LEU A 3 -1.70 -2.58 3.24
N ALA A 4 -3.01 -2.87 3.29
CA ALA A 4 -3.54 -3.99 4.08
C ALA A 4 -3.01 -5.37 3.63
N PRO A 5 -3.00 -5.72 2.32
CA PRO A 5 -2.40 -6.97 1.83
C PRO A 5 -0.95 -7.18 2.29
N ILE A 6 -0.08 -6.20 2.07
CA ILE A 6 1.35 -6.33 2.44
C ILE A 6 1.55 -6.36 3.96
N ALA A 7 0.76 -5.59 4.71
CA ALA A 7 0.81 -5.60 6.17
C ALA A 7 0.34 -6.94 6.75
N LYS A 8 -0.72 -7.54 6.17
CA LYS A 8 -1.20 -8.88 6.53
C LYS A 8 -0.09 -9.92 6.34
N VAL A 9 0.52 -9.97 5.16
CA VAL A 9 1.57 -10.95 4.85
C VAL A 9 2.76 -10.80 5.79
N LEU A 10 3.27 -9.57 5.98
CA LEU A 10 4.38 -9.32 6.90
C LEU A 10 4.03 -9.70 8.35
N HIS A 11 2.84 -9.35 8.81
CA HIS A 11 2.43 -9.60 10.18
C HIS A 11 2.24 -11.09 10.47
N GLU A 12 1.54 -11.80 9.59
CA GLU A 12 1.29 -13.24 9.77
C GLU A 12 2.57 -14.07 9.62
N SER A 13 3.51 -13.64 8.77
CA SER A 13 4.76 -14.37 8.55
C SER A 13 5.82 -14.08 9.63
N PHE A 14 5.94 -12.83 10.07
CA PHE A 14 7.11 -12.36 10.84
C PHE A 14 6.76 -11.47 12.05
N GLY A 15 5.49 -11.12 12.23
CA GLY A 15 4.98 -10.31 13.34
C GLY A 15 5.42 -8.85 13.29
N ILE A 16 4.58 -7.94 12.78
CA ILE A 16 4.83 -6.48 12.91
C ILE A 16 4.67 -6.04 14.37
N LEU A 17 5.71 -5.39 14.92
CA LEU A 17 5.70 -4.75 16.24
C LEU A 17 5.31 -3.27 16.14
N SER A 18 5.88 -2.54 15.19
CA SER A 18 5.60 -1.13 14.93
C SER A 18 6.01 -0.78 13.50
N GLY A 19 5.38 0.21 12.87
CA GLY A 19 5.77 0.64 11.53
C GLY A 19 5.26 2.02 11.15
N LEU A 20 5.99 2.63 10.21
CA LEU A 20 5.64 3.88 9.58
C LEU A 20 5.49 3.65 8.09
N MET A 21 4.40 4.16 7.54
CA MET A 21 4.18 4.18 6.11
C MET A 21 4.24 5.60 5.56
N THR A 22 4.78 5.73 4.36
CA THR A 22 4.63 6.91 3.51
C THR A 22 3.97 6.46 2.22
N THR A 23 2.90 7.13 1.79
CA THR A 23 2.37 6.91 0.44
C THR A 23 2.80 8.07 -0.43
N VAL A 24 3.51 7.77 -1.51
CA VAL A 24 3.73 8.72 -2.60
C VAL A 24 2.54 8.55 -3.51
N HIS A 25 1.64 9.52 -3.46
CA HIS A 25 0.31 9.39 -3.99
C HIS A 25 0.11 10.39 -5.13
N ALA A 26 -0.42 9.90 -6.25
CA ALA A 26 -0.93 10.76 -7.31
C ALA A 26 -1.89 11.83 -6.74
N TYR A 27 -1.88 13.05 -7.26
CA TYR A 27 -2.84 14.04 -6.78
C TYR A 27 -4.27 13.62 -7.16
N THR A 28 -5.26 14.06 -6.41
CA THR A 28 -6.68 13.80 -6.66
C THR A 28 -7.43 15.12 -6.86
N ASN A 29 -8.73 15.03 -7.16
CA ASN A 29 -9.62 16.20 -7.26
C ASN A 29 -9.76 17.03 -5.96
N ASP A 30 -9.23 16.51 -4.85
CA ASP A 30 -9.17 17.23 -3.58
C ASP A 30 -8.05 18.28 -3.55
N GLN A 31 -6.94 18.07 -4.29
CA GLN A 31 -5.88 19.07 -4.42
C GLN A 31 -6.21 20.09 -5.52
N ARG A 32 -5.64 21.30 -5.40
CA ARG A 32 -5.95 22.42 -6.30
C ARG A 32 -5.08 22.41 -7.57
N LEU A 33 -5.69 22.75 -8.72
CA LEU A 33 -4.95 22.91 -9.98
C LEU A 33 -3.97 24.09 -9.93
N GLN A 34 -4.43 25.20 -9.36
CA GLN A 34 -3.67 26.42 -9.08
C GLN A 34 -3.87 26.80 -7.61
N ASP A 35 -3.00 27.63 -7.05
CA ASP A 35 -3.15 28.14 -5.68
C ASP A 35 -4.59 28.67 -5.42
N LEU A 36 -5.31 28.03 -4.50
CA LEU A 36 -6.71 28.32 -4.16
C LEU A 36 -7.00 27.90 -2.72
N ALA A 37 -7.95 28.59 -2.06
CA ALA A 37 -8.34 28.29 -0.67
C ALA A 37 -8.70 26.81 -0.45
N HIS A 38 -8.23 26.27 0.68
CA HIS A 38 -8.46 24.92 1.15
C HIS A 38 -8.24 24.88 2.68
N ASP A 39 -8.98 24.05 3.42
CA ASP A 39 -8.89 23.98 4.89
C ASP A 39 -7.52 23.49 5.38
N ASP A 40 -6.92 22.55 4.65
CA ASP A 40 -5.49 22.20 4.74
C ASP A 40 -4.66 23.17 3.87
N ALA A 41 -3.88 24.04 4.52
CA ALA A 41 -3.05 25.05 3.86
C ALA A 41 -1.98 24.45 2.92
N TYR A 42 -1.53 23.21 3.15
CA TYR A 42 -0.62 22.53 2.23
C TYR A 42 -1.32 22.22 0.90
N ARG A 43 -2.59 21.79 0.96
CA ARG A 43 -3.39 21.43 -0.22
C ARG A 43 -3.96 22.64 -0.95
N ALA A 44 -3.81 23.84 -0.40
CA ALA A 44 -4.14 25.09 -1.08
C ALA A 44 -3.19 25.42 -2.23
N ARG A 45 -2.05 24.72 -2.34
CA ARG A 45 -1.02 24.99 -3.36
C ARG A 45 -1.23 24.13 -4.62
N ALA A 46 -0.81 24.66 -5.77
CA ALA A 46 -0.93 24.02 -7.08
C ALA A 46 -0.32 22.60 -7.12
N ALA A 47 -1.15 21.58 -7.33
CA ALA A 47 -0.77 20.17 -7.23
C ALA A 47 0.18 19.71 -8.35
N GLY A 48 0.02 20.27 -9.56
CA GLY A 48 0.78 19.86 -10.75
C GLY A 48 2.26 20.27 -10.74
N VAL A 49 2.71 21.01 -9.73
CA VAL A 49 4.09 21.52 -9.64
C VAL A 49 4.71 21.36 -8.24
N ASN A 50 4.02 20.68 -7.31
CA ASN A 50 4.46 20.56 -5.92
C ASN A 50 4.43 19.12 -5.42
N ILE A 51 5.33 18.81 -4.49
CA ILE A 51 5.19 17.68 -3.58
C ILE A 51 4.50 18.20 -2.31
N ILE A 52 3.28 17.77 -2.05
CA ILE A 52 2.43 18.31 -0.98
C ILE A 52 2.33 17.27 0.15
N PRO A 53 2.94 17.51 1.33
CA PRO A 53 2.74 16.67 2.50
C PRO A 53 1.28 16.70 2.93
N SER A 54 0.76 15.57 3.40
CA SER A 54 -0.55 15.53 4.01
C SER A 54 -0.73 14.38 4.99
N SER A 55 -1.71 14.52 5.88
CA SER A 55 -2.15 13.43 6.75
C SER A 55 -2.82 12.32 5.93
N THR A 56 -2.82 11.09 6.46
CA THR A 56 -3.51 9.95 5.85
C THR A 56 -4.19 9.08 6.90
N GLY A 57 -5.40 8.61 6.57
CA GLY A 57 -6.14 7.64 7.38
C GLY A 57 -5.79 6.19 7.07
N ALA A 58 -4.99 5.91 6.03
CA ALA A 58 -4.80 4.55 5.52
C ALA A 58 -4.23 3.58 6.57
N ALA A 59 -3.22 3.99 7.33
CA ALA A 59 -2.62 3.16 8.39
C ALA A 59 -3.60 2.91 9.55
N LYS A 60 -4.41 3.90 9.92
CA LYS A 60 -5.45 3.74 10.95
C LYS A 60 -6.52 2.74 10.49
N ALA A 61 -6.95 2.82 9.22
CA ALA A 61 -7.90 1.90 8.65
C ALA A 61 -7.38 0.44 8.62
N VAL A 62 -6.07 0.24 8.45
CA VAL A 62 -5.46 -1.11 8.58
C VAL A 62 -5.69 -1.69 9.97
N GLY A 63 -5.59 -0.89 11.04
CA GLY A 63 -5.85 -1.34 12.40
C GLY A 63 -7.31 -1.76 12.67
N GLU A 64 -8.26 -1.29 11.86
CA GLU A 64 -9.67 -1.71 11.96
C GLU A 64 -9.94 -3.02 11.23
N VAL A 65 -9.22 -3.31 10.13
CA VAL A 65 -9.36 -4.57 9.37
C VAL A 65 -8.41 -5.68 9.82
N LEU A 66 -7.30 -5.33 10.46
CA LEU A 66 -6.32 -6.23 11.08
C LEU A 66 -6.14 -5.79 12.54
N PRO A 67 -7.01 -6.25 13.46
CA PRO A 67 -7.03 -5.77 14.86
C PRO A 67 -5.70 -5.89 15.59
N ASP A 68 -4.92 -6.94 15.30
CA ASP A 68 -3.58 -7.14 15.88
C ASP A 68 -2.56 -6.06 15.49
N LEU A 69 -2.87 -5.25 14.47
CA LEU A 69 -2.09 -4.10 14.02
C LEU A 69 -2.62 -2.75 14.55
N LYS A 70 -3.71 -2.75 15.33
CA LYS A 70 -4.28 -1.53 15.89
C LYS A 70 -3.26 -0.79 16.76
N GLY A 71 -3.01 0.47 16.42
CA GLY A 71 -2.02 1.32 17.09
C GLY A 71 -0.56 1.04 16.74
N LYS A 72 -0.25 0.02 15.93
CA LYS A 72 1.13 -0.34 15.54
C LYS A 72 1.60 0.37 14.27
N LEU A 73 0.68 0.81 13.42
CA LEU A 73 0.97 1.47 12.15
C LEU A 73 0.41 2.89 12.12
N THR A 74 1.23 3.83 11.67
CA THR A 74 0.80 5.19 11.31
C THR A 74 1.58 5.67 10.08
N GLY A 75 1.28 6.86 9.56
CA GLY A 75 1.98 7.35 8.38
C GLY A 75 1.55 8.70 7.88
N ILE A 76 2.17 9.09 6.77
CA ILE A 76 1.91 10.32 6.03
C ILE A 76 1.68 10.02 4.55
N ALA A 77 1.19 11.02 3.82
CA ALA A 77 1.15 11.02 2.36
C ALA A 77 2.01 12.16 1.81
N LEU A 78 2.60 11.92 0.65
CA LEU A 78 3.21 12.92 -0.21
C LEU A 78 2.41 12.92 -1.50
N ARG A 79 1.65 13.99 -1.77
CA ARG A 79 0.96 14.16 -3.06
C ARG A 79 1.99 14.65 -4.07
N VAL A 80 2.12 13.97 -5.19
CA VAL A 80 3.11 14.31 -6.23
C VAL A 80 2.44 14.68 -7.56
N PRO A 81 3.13 15.38 -8.48
CA PRO A 81 2.64 15.73 -9.81
C PRO A 81 2.50 14.54 -10.78
N VAL A 82 1.78 13.51 -10.34
CA VAL A 82 1.45 12.31 -11.11
C VAL A 82 -0.07 12.17 -11.09
N VAL A 83 -0.67 11.91 -12.25
CA VAL A 83 -2.14 11.85 -12.44
C VAL A 83 -2.75 10.63 -11.76
N THR A 84 -2.15 9.46 -11.98
CA THR A 84 -2.56 8.19 -11.37
C THR A 84 -1.38 7.25 -11.29
N GLY A 85 -1.49 6.27 -10.41
CA GLY A 85 -0.45 5.34 -10.07
C GLY A 85 0.36 5.83 -8.88
N SER A 86 0.15 5.15 -7.76
CA SER A 86 0.67 5.52 -6.45
C SER A 86 1.48 4.36 -5.87
N VAL A 87 2.30 4.67 -4.87
CA VAL A 87 3.08 3.65 -4.15
C VAL A 87 2.95 3.83 -2.64
N VAL A 88 2.89 2.70 -1.95
CA VAL A 88 3.06 2.61 -0.51
C VAL A 88 4.50 2.19 -0.24
N ASP A 89 5.17 2.95 0.62
CA ASP A 89 6.43 2.59 1.27
C ASP A 89 6.11 2.31 2.75
N LEU A 90 6.35 1.09 3.20
CA LEU A 90 6.18 0.67 4.60
C LEU A 90 7.54 0.30 5.18
N THR A 91 7.97 1.04 6.20
CA THR A 91 9.06 0.63 7.09
C THR A 91 8.47 0.01 8.35
N ALA A 92 8.89 -1.18 8.72
CA ALA A 92 8.39 -1.91 9.89
C ALA A 92 9.50 -2.53 10.72
N ASN A 93 9.32 -2.52 12.04
CA ASN A 93 10.06 -3.35 12.97
C ASN A 93 9.27 -4.65 13.21
N LEU A 94 9.92 -5.78 12.96
CA LEU A 94 9.34 -7.11 13.06
C LEU A 94 9.74 -7.79 14.38
N ARG A 95 8.99 -8.83 14.77
CA ARG A 95 9.31 -9.71 15.89
C ARG A 95 10.50 -10.59 15.53
N ASP A 96 10.45 -11.15 14.33
CA ASP A 96 11.41 -12.13 13.82
C ASP A 96 12.50 -11.45 12.97
N GLU A 97 13.71 -12.01 12.99
CA GLU A 97 14.77 -11.61 12.06
C GLU A 97 14.56 -12.30 10.71
N VAL A 98 14.64 -11.50 9.65
CA VAL A 98 14.38 -11.95 8.28
C VAL A 98 15.50 -11.53 7.34
N THR A 99 15.60 -12.18 6.19
CA THR A 99 16.36 -11.69 5.03
C THR A 99 15.40 -11.16 3.95
N LYS A 100 15.96 -10.44 2.96
CA LYS A 100 15.20 -9.96 1.79
C LYS A 100 14.46 -11.11 1.09
N GLU A 101 15.13 -12.24 0.91
CA GLU A 101 14.62 -13.41 0.21
C GLU A 101 13.43 -14.02 0.94
N GLN A 102 13.47 -14.06 2.28
CA GLN A 102 12.37 -14.58 3.09
C GLN A 102 11.13 -13.70 2.97
N VAL A 103 11.30 -12.37 3.02
CA VAL A 103 10.19 -11.41 2.83
C VAL A 103 9.59 -11.54 1.43
N ASN A 104 10.43 -11.57 0.40
CA ASN A 104 9.99 -11.70 -0.98
C ASN A 104 9.29 -13.04 -1.24
N ALA A 105 9.80 -14.14 -0.67
CA ALA A 105 9.18 -15.45 -0.78
C ALA A 105 7.79 -15.50 -0.12
N ALA A 106 7.63 -14.90 1.07
CA ALA A 106 6.32 -14.82 1.74
C ALA A 106 5.30 -14.02 0.91
N MET A 107 5.72 -12.89 0.33
CA MET A 107 4.88 -12.08 -0.54
C MET A 107 4.46 -12.82 -1.82
N LYS A 108 5.40 -13.49 -2.48
CA LYS A 108 5.12 -14.30 -3.67
C LYS A 108 4.19 -15.47 -3.36
N ALA A 109 4.40 -16.16 -2.24
CA ALA A 109 3.54 -17.26 -1.81
C ALA A 109 2.10 -16.77 -1.56
N ALA A 110 1.94 -15.64 -0.87
CA ALA A 110 0.63 -15.05 -0.63
C ALA A 110 -0.06 -14.59 -1.92
N SER A 111 0.68 -14.01 -2.88
CA SER A 111 0.11 -13.50 -4.14
C SER A 111 -0.44 -14.58 -5.07
N VAL A 112 0.07 -15.81 -4.98
CA VAL A 112 -0.38 -16.93 -5.84
C VAL A 112 -1.39 -17.85 -5.15
N LYS A 113 -1.47 -17.81 -3.82
CA LYS A 113 -2.39 -18.64 -3.05
C LYS A 113 -3.83 -18.11 -3.18
N ALA A 114 -4.78 -19.01 -3.43
CA ALA A 114 -6.18 -18.64 -3.62
C ALA A 114 -6.79 -18.02 -2.35
N LEU A 115 -7.74 -17.08 -2.54
CA LEU A 115 -8.43 -16.39 -1.45
C LEU A 115 -9.13 -17.35 -0.47
N LYS A 116 -9.77 -18.40 -1.00
CA LYS A 116 -10.48 -19.43 -0.20
C LYS A 116 -9.56 -20.19 0.76
N ASP A 117 -8.27 -20.25 0.46
CA ASP A 117 -7.27 -20.94 1.29
C ASP A 117 -6.53 -19.95 2.21
N GLY A 118 -6.98 -18.69 2.29
CA GLY A 118 -6.35 -17.62 3.05
C GLY A 118 -5.20 -16.93 2.33
N GLY A 119 -5.06 -17.11 1.02
CA GLY A 119 -4.11 -16.36 0.19
C GLY A 119 -4.66 -15.01 -0.29
N LEU A 120 -3.98 -14.39 -1.26
CA LEU A 120 -4.30 -13.06 -1.79
C LEU A 120 -4.31 -13.01 -3.32
N GLN A 121 -4.47 -14.14 -4.00
CA GLN A 121 -4.56 -14.19 -5.46
C GLN A 121 -5.64 -13.26 -6.01
N GLY A 122 -5.27 -12.43 -6.99
CA GLY A 122 -6.14 -11.40 -7.58
C GLY A 122 -6.24 -10.10 -6.77
N ILE A 123 -5.74 -10.08 -5.54
CA ILE A 123 -5.71 -8.90 -4.67
C ILE A 123 -4.28 -8.35 -4.54
N LEU A 124 -3.31 -9.22 -4.22
CA LEU A 124 -1.88 -8.93 -4.18
C LEU A 124 -1.22 -9.49 -5.44
N GLY A 125 -0.53 -8.62 -6.17
CA GLY A 125 0.40 -8.98 -7.23
C GLY A 125 1.84 -9.04 -6.71
N TYR A 126 2.68 -9.79 -7.42
CA TYR A 126 4.12 -9.81 -7.24
C TYR A 126 4.74 -9.67 -8.64
N SER A 127 5.45 -8.57 -8.91
CA SER A 127 6.09 -8.34 -10.21
C SER A 127 7.58 -8.15 -10.02
N THR A 128 8.39 -8.80 -10.86
CA THR A 128 9.83 -8.60 -10.97
C THR A 128 10.19 -7.68 -12.13
N ASP A 129 9.19 -7.15 -12.84
CA ASP A 129 9.41 -6.21 -13.93
C ASP A 129 9.77 -4.84 -13.32
N PRO A 130 10.66 -4.06 -13.97
CA PRO A 130 11.06 -2.73 -13.48
C PRO A 130 9.96 -1.68 -13.76
N LEU A 131 8.78 -1.87 -13.17
CA LEU A 131 7.60 -1.04 -13.37
C LEU A 131 7.76 0.36 -12.78
N VAL A 132 7.26 1.36 -13.52
CA VAL A 132 7.05 2.72 -13.03
C VAL A 132 5.56 3.02 -12.85
N SER A 133 5.21 4.20 -12.32
CA SER A 133 3.83 4.54 -11.95
C SER A 133 2.82 4.48 -13.12
N SER A 134 3.26 4.76 -14.34
CA SER A 134 2.40 4.69 -15.54
C SER A 134 2.08 3.26 -15.97
N ASP A 135 2.92 2.29 -15.63
CA ASP A 135 2.78 0.91 -16.12
C ASP A 135 1.70 0.13 -15.36
N ILE A 136 1.32 0.61 -14.17
CA ILE A 136 0.34 -0.04 -13.30
C ILE A 136 -1.07 0.56 -13.45
N VAL A 137 -1.24 1.53 -14.35
CA VAL A 137 -2.53 2.18 -14.57
C VAL A 137 -3.51 1.19 -15.20
N HIS A 138 -4.75 1.16 -14.68
CA HIS A 138 -5.75 0.14 -14.97
C HIS A 138 -5.43 -1.28 -14.46
N ASP A 139 -4.43 -1.45 -13.59
CA ASP A 139 -4.25 -2.73 -12.92
C ASP A 139 -5.37 -2.95 -11.88
N PRO A 140 -6.15 -4.05 -11.97
CA PRO A 140 -7.29 -4.27 -11.09
C PRO A 140 -6.90 -4.74 -9.68
N ARG A 141 -5.62 -5.08 -9.44
CA ARG A 141 -5.14 -5.56 -8.14
C ARG A 141 -5.08 -4.42 -7.14
N SER A 142 -5.22 -4.74 -5.86
CA SER A 142 -5.18 -3.72 -4.79
C SER A 142 -3.76 -3.27 -4.45
N SER A 143 -2.79 -4.15 -4.70
CA SER A 143 -1.39 -3.99 -4.30
C SER A 143 -0.55 -4.83 -5.24
N ILE A 144 0.55 -4.27 -5.75
CA ILE A 144 1.54 -4.96 -6.58
C ILE A 144 2.88 -4.82 -5.87
N PHE A 145 3.36 -5.89 -5.25
CA PHE A 145 4.57 -5.89 -4.45
C PHE A 145 5.82 -5.72 -5.33
N VAL A 146 6.79 -4.94 -4.84
CA VAL A 146 8.03 -4.61 -5.57
C VAL A 146 9.23 -5.25 -4.88
N PRO A 147 9.66 -6.45 -5.30
CA PRO A 147 10.65 -7.26 -4.57
C PRO A 147 12.07 -6.69 -4.61
N ASP A 148 12.41 -5.93 -5.64
CA ASP A 148 13.75 -5.35 -5.80
C ASP A 148 14.04 -4.30 -4.74
N TRP A 149 13.01 -3.59 -4.29
CA TRP A 149 13.07 -2.52 -3.29
C TRP A 149 12.80 -3.00 -1.86
N THR A 150 12.70 -4.31 -1.64
CA THR A 150 12.73 -4.87 -0.29
C THR A 150 14.11 -4.64 0.31
N ILE A 151 14.14 -3.96 1.45
CA ILE A 151 15.35 -3.68 2.23
C ILE A 151 15.17 -4.28 3.62
N VAL A 152 16.20 -4.99 4.08
CA VAL A 152 16.36 -5.36 5.48
C VAL A 152 17.57 -4.61 6.00
N LEU A 153 17.46 -4.02 7.19
CA LEU A 153 18.60 -3.37 7.82
C LEU A 153 19.58 -4.45 8.31
N GLY A 154 20.75 -4.51 7.67
CA GLY A 154 21.67 -5.64 7.76
C GLY A 154 21.27 -6.79 6.83
N ASP A 155 22.16 -7.77 6.64
CA ASP A 155 21.87 -8.93 5.77
C ASP A 155 20.76 -9.83 6.32
N LYS A 156 20.58 -9.79 7.65
CA LYS A 156 19.50 -10.43 8.38
C LYS A 156 19.13 -9.56 9.58
N GLY A 157 17.87 -9.18 9.72
CA GLY A 157 17.46 -8.23 10.75
C GLY A 157 15.95 -8.11 10.89
N LYS A 158 15.53 -7.32 11.88
CA LYS A 158 14.10 -7.10 12.21
C LYS A 158 13.50 -5.88 11.54
N PHE A 159 14.33 -4.95 11.09
CA PHE A 159 13.89 -3.68 10.54
C PHE A 159 13.84 -3.78 9.01
N VAL A 160 12.65 -3.70 8.45
CA VAL A 160 12.41 -3.91 7.03
C VAL A 160 11.76 -2.70 6.39
N LYS A 161 12.01 -2.50 5.10
CA LYS A 161 11.27 -1.62 4.22
C LYS A 161 10.75 -2.42 3.04
N VAL A 162 9.47 -2.26 2.74
CA VAL A 162 8.82 -2.86 1.59
C VAL A 162 8.02 -1.83 0.81
N MET A 163 7.90 -2.04 -0.49
CA MET A 163 7.14 -1.15 -1.38
C MET A 163 6.08 -1.91 -2.15
N SER A 164 4.97 -1.22 -2.43
CA SER A 164 3.92 -1.75 -3.28
C SER A 164 3.22 -0.67 -4.10
N TRP A 165 3.15 -0.88 -5.41
CA TRP A 165 2.38 -0.06 -6.33
C TRP A 165 0.88 -0.33 -6.20
N TYR A 166 0.08 0.65 -6.60
CA TYR A 166 -1.35 0.52 -6.80
C TYR A 166 -1.86 1.63 -7.70
N ASP A 167 -2.80 1.30 -8.59
CA ASP A 167 -3.68 2.30 -9.17
C ASP A 167 -4.69 2.73 -8.10
N ASN A 168 -4.59 3.99 -7.67
CA ASN A 168 -5.42 4.55 -6.60
C ASN A 168 -6.90 4.70 -6.98
N GLU A 169 -7.26 4.56 -8.26
CA GLU A 169 -8.63 4.64 -8.75
C GLU A 169 -9.16 3.25 -9.16
N TRP A 170 -8.42 2.56 -10.02
CA TRP A 170 -8.90 1.35 -10.70
C TRP A 170 -8.95 0.13 -9.79
N GLY A 171 -7.87 -0.11 -9.03
CA GLY A 171 -7.82 -1.20 -8.07
C GLY A 171 -8.89 -1.04 -6.98
N TYR A 172 -9.11 0.19 -6.50
CA TYR A 172 -10.16 0.49 -5.52
C TYR A 172 -11.58 0.29 -6.09
N SER A 173 -11.82 0.75 -7.31
CA SER A 173 -13.11 0.58 -7.99
C SER A 173 -13.44 -0.90 -8.20
N SER A 174 -12.43 -1.69 -8.57
CA SER A 174 -12.54 -3.15 -8.69
C SER A 174 -12.94 -3.79 -7.35
N ARG A 175 -12.31 -3.41 -6.22
CA ARG A 175 -12.68 -3.91 -4.89
C ARG A 175 -14.09 -3.52 -4.47
N THR A 176 -14.55 -2.34 -4.88
CA THR A 176 -15.92 -1.90 -4.60
C THR A 176 -16.92 -2.76 -5.35
N ALA A 177 -16.67 -3.07 -6.62
CA ALA A 177 -17.51 -3.98 -7.40
C ALA A 177 -17.50 -5.40 -6.80
N ASP A 178 -16.33 -5.91 -6.41
CA ASP A 178 -16.18 -7.22 -5.75
C ASP A 178 -17.02 -7.30 -4.47
N LEU A 179 -16.99 -6.24 -3.64
CA LEU A 179 -17.78 -6.15 -2.41
C LEU A 179 -19.28 -6.16 -2.68
N VAL A 180 -19.75 -5.42 -3.70
CA VAL A 180 -21.18 -5.41 -4.08
C VAL A 180 -21.64 -6.80 -4.50
N VAL A 181 -20.84 -7.51 -5.32
CA VAL A 181 -21.14 -8.89 -5.72
C VAL A 181 -21.17 -9.83 -4.50
N MET A 182 -20.26 -9.64 -3.55
CA MET A 182 -20.24 -10.43 -2.31
C MET A 182 -21.51 -10.21 -1.47
N LEU A 183 -21.91 -8.95 -1.27
CA LEU A 183 -23.13 -8.62 -0.54
C LEU A 183 -24.38 -9.15 -1.24
N GLY A 184 -24.44 -9.06 -2.58
CA GLY A 184 -25.56 -9.59 -3.36
C GLY A 184 -25.74 -11.10 -3.25
N LYS A 185 -24.69 -11.86 -2.95
CA LYS A 185 -24.77 -13.31 -2.69
C LYS A 185 -25.25 -13.66 -1.28
N LEU A 186 -25.30 -12.68 -0.37
CA LEU A 186 -25.81 -12.85 1.00
C LEU A 186 -27.31 -12.54 1.12
N LEU A 187 -27.91 -11.95 0.09
CA LEU A 187 -29.34 -11.68 -0.05
C LEU A 187 -30.04 -12.86 -0.71
#